data_AF-A0A970C9C1-F1
#
_entry.id   AF-A0A970C9C1-F1
#
_cell.length_a   1.000
_cell.length_b   1.000
_cell.length_c   1.000
_cell.angle_alpha   90.00
_cell.angle_beta   90.00
_cell.angle_gamma   90.00
#
_symmetry.space_group_name_H-M   'P 1'
#
loop_
_entity.id
_entity.type
_entity.pdbx_description
1 polymer ?
#
loop_
_entity_poly.entity_id
_entity_poly.type
_entity_poly.pdbx_seq_one_letter_code
_entity_poly.pdbx_strand_id
1 'polypeptide(L)'
;MKARFMNASKTNLSMAVIAALMLVCTGCAAVLLGGAAAGGAGAVAYVRGELQATLDASLSQACKAVDGAAAALSLRSETATEDGLQSKRLFRMANGKRVTVKLNRVTDHTTAIGIRIGTFGDQSASQQLLTEIQKRL
;
A
#
# COMPACT_ATOMS: atom_id res chain seq x y z
N MET A 1 35.61 57.65 -25.83
CA MET A 1 34.34 57.56 -25.06
C MET A 1 34.19 56.13 -24.55
N LYS A 2 34.00 55.94 -23.23
CA LYS A 2 33.96 54.63 -22.52
C LYS A 2 32.64 53.88 -22.78
N ALA A 3 32.68 52.54 -22.84
CA ALA A 3 31.90 51.58 -22.02
C ALA A 3 32.09 50.13 -22.55
N ARG A 4 32.90 49.29 -21.89
CA ARG A 4 32.50 48.24 -20.91
C ARG A 4 31.95 46.97 -21.61
N PHE A 5 32.81 46.07 -22.09
CA PHE A 5 33.30 44.87 -21.38
C PHE A 5 32.25 44.15 -20.50
N MET A 6 32.00 42.88 -20.90
CA MET A 6 31.77 41.70 -20.05
C MET A 6 30.37 41.53 -19.41
N ASN A 7 29.59 40.53 -19.88
CA ASN A 7 28.75 39.61 -19.06
C ASN A 7 27.70 38.74 -19.82
N ALA A 8 27.83 38.46 -21.12
CA ALA A 8 26.83 37.65 -21.84
C ALA A 8 26.80 36.14 -21.47
N SER A 9 27.80 35.60 -20.77
CA SER A 9 27.85 34.16 -20.41
C SER A 9 27.18 33.80 -19.07
N LYS A 10 26.88 34.78 -18.20
CA LYS A 10 26.35 34.53 -16.85
C LYS A 10 24.83 34.32 -16.83
N THR A 11 24.09 34.97 -17.72
CA THR A 11 22.62 34.87 -17.83
C THR A 11 22.14 33.50 -18.30
N ASN A 12 22.88 32.83 -19.18
CA ASN A 12 22.50 31.51 -19.71
C ASN A 12 22.71 30.39 -18.67
N LEU A 13 23.72 30.53 -17.80
CA LEU A 13 23.98 29.59 -16.71
C LEU A 13 22.90 29.69 -15.62
N SER A 14 22.42 30.90 -15.33
CA SER A 14 21.35 31.14 -14.35
C SER A 14 20.02 30.51 -14.76
N MET A 15 19.69 30.53 -16.05
CA MET A 15 18.44 29.95 -16.56
C MET A 15 18.44 28.42 -16.53
N ALA A 16 19.61 27.79 -16.77
CA ALA A 16 19.79 26.34 -16.65
C ALA A 16 19.69 25.83 -15.20
N VAL A 17 20.19 26.60 -14.23
CA VAL A 17 20.13 26.25 -12.80
C VAL A 17 18.70 26.38 -12.25
N ILE A 18 17.92 27.37 -12.71
CA ILE A 18 16.51 27.53 -12.33
C ILE A 18 15.64 26.42 -12.95
N ALA A 19 15.91 26.00 -14.19
CA ALA A 19 15.23 24.87 -14.82
C ALA A 19 15.54 23.53 -14.14
N ALA A 20 16.80 23.32 -13.71
CA ALA A 20 17.18 22.14 -12.93
C ALA A 20 16.55 22.12 -11.52
N LEU A 21 16.39 23.28 -10.89
CA LEU A 21 15.76 23.40 -9.57
C LEU A 21 14.24 23.11 -9.61
N MET A 22 13.56 23.48 -10.70
CA MET A 22 12.15 23.13 -10.93
C MET A 22 11.93 21.61 -11.06
N LEU A 23 12.90 20.87 -11.61
CA LEU A 23 12.83 19.41 -11.76
C LEU A 23 12.94 18.67 -10.41
N VAL A 24 13.70 19.22 -9.46
CA VAL A 24 13.88 18.65 -8.11
C VAL A 24 12.64 18.90 -7.23
N CYS A 25 11.92 20.01 -7.43
CA CYS A 25 10.66 20.27 -6.72
C CYS A 25 9.50 19.36 -7.14
N THR A 26 9.53 18.78 -8.35
CA THR A 26 8.57 17.75 -8.78
C THR A 26 8.92 16.33 -8.29
N GLY A 27 10.09 16.13 -7.70
CA GLY A 27 10.60 14.82 -7.29
C GLY A 27 10.00 14.23 -6.00
N CYS A 28 9.31 15.02 -5.17
CA CYS A 28 8.67 14.50 -3.95
C CYS A 28 7.31 13.84 -4.18
N ALA A 29 6.67 14.06 -5.33
CA ALA A 29 5.38 13.45 -5.64
C ALA A 29 5.53 12.00 -6.14
N ALA A 30 6.66 11.64 -6.73
CA ALA A 30 6.90 10.29 -7.25
C ALA A 30 7.12 9.24 -6.14
N VAL A 31 7.62 9.65 -4.97
CA VAL A 31 7.87 8.73 -3.84
C VAL A 31 6.60 8.47 -3.02
N LEU A 32 5.60 9.36 -3.06
CA LEU A 32 4.28 9.08 -2.48
C LEU A 32 3.45 8.09 -3.32
N LEU A 33 3.89 7.81 -4.56
CA LEU A 33 3.35 6.78 -5.44
C LEU A 33 4.23 5.51 -5.48
N GLY A 34 5.21 5.39 -4.57
CA GLY A 34 6.04 4.17 -4.42
C GLY A 34 5.27 2.90 -4.02
N GLY A 35 3.95 2.97 -3.85
CA GLY A 35 3.07 1.80 -3.64
C GLY A 35 2.04 1.55 -4.75
N ALA A 36 1.97 2.40 -5.79
CA ALA A 36 0.89 2.35 -6.79
C ALA A 36 1.34 1.98 -8.21
N ALA A 37 2.64 1.81 -8.46
CA ALA A 37 3.19 1.65 -9.81
C ALA A 37 3.36 0.19 -10.29
N ALA A 38 2.76 -0.79 -9.62
CA ALA A 38 2.74 -2.17 -10.10
C ALA A 38 1.30 -2.67 -10.28
N GLY A 39 0.67 -2.24 -11.38
CA GLY A 39 -0.37 -2.98 -12.09
C GLY A 39 -1.60 -3.46 -11.31
N GLY A 40 -2.64 -2.61 -11.25
CA GLY A 40 -4.03 -3.05 -11.08
C GLY A 40 -4.48 -3.27 -9.62
N ALA A 41 -5.61 -2.66 -9.28
CA ALA A 41 -6.41 -2.88 -8.07
C ALA A 41 -5.75 -2.50 -6.72
N GLY A 42 -6.06 -1.27 -6.28
CA GLY A 42 -6.02 -0.89 -4.87
C GLY A 42 -4.83 -0.04 -4.43
N ALA A 43 -5.12 1.09 -3.77
CA ALA A 43 -4.10 1.83 -3.03
C ALA A 43 -3.62 0.95 -1.85
N VAL A 44 -2.38 0.48 -1.90
CA VAL A 44 -1.75 -0.24 -0.79
C VAL A 44 -0.92 0.76 0.03
N ALA A 45 -1.33 0.99 1.26
CA ALA A 45 -0.65 1.87 2.21
C ALA A 45 -0.18 1.08 3.43
N TYR A 46 1.10 1.20 3.80
CA TYR A 46 1.59 0.61 5.04
C TYR A 46 1.79 1.71 6.08
N VAL A 47 0.99 1.68 7.14
CA VAL A 47 0.97 2.73 8.16
C VAL A 47 1.02 2.10 9.55
N ARG A 48 2.04 2.46 10.34
CA ARG A 48 2.18 2.08 11.77
C ARG A 48 2.05 0.56 12.04
N GLY A 49 2.65 -0.25 11.17
CA GLY A 49 2.67 -1.71 11.32
C GLY A 49 1.43 -2.44 10.76
N GLU A 50 0.52 -1.70 10.13
CA GLU A 50 -0.69 -2.24 9.51
C GLU A 50 -0.65 -1.94 8.01
N LEU A 51 -0.81 -2.99 7.20
CA LEU A 51 -0.99 -2.86 5.77
C LEU A 51 -2.47 -2.61 5.52
N GLN A 52 -2.78 -1.50 4.86
CA GLN A 52 -4.12 -1.18 4.37
C GLN A 52 -4.12 -1.32 2.86
N ALA A 53 -5.15 -1.98 2.33
CA ALA A 53 -5.38 -2.06 0.90
C ALA A 53 -6.86 -1.92 0.60
N THR A 54 -7.17 -1.59 -0.64
CA THR A 54 -8.55 -1.58 -1.15
C THR A 54 -8.68 -2.69 -2.16
N LEU A 55 -9.71 -3.52 -2.00
CA LEU A 55 -10.03 -4.64 -2.88
C LEU A 55 -11.30 -4.31 -3.65
N ASP A 56 -11.27 -4.50 -4.97
CA ASP A 56 -12.43 -4.38 -5.85
C ASP A 56 -13.28 -5.66 -5.82
N ALA A 57 -13.70 -6.04 -4.61
CA ALA A 57 -14.59 -7.18 -4.38
C ALA A 57 -15.59 -6.89 -3.24
N SER A 58 -16.72 -7.59 -3.28
CA SER A 58 -17.70 -7.56 -2.19
C SER A 58 -17.11 -8.14 -0.90
N LEU A 59 -17.65 -7.72 0.26
CA LEU A 59 -17.17 -8.18 1.57
C LEU A 59 -17.14 -9.71 1.66
N SER A 60 -18.18 -10.39 1.17
CA SER A 60 -18.27 -11.85 1.20
C SER A 60 -17.22 -12.54 0.30
N GLN A 61 -16.90 -11.96 -0.86
CA GLN A 61 -15.82 -12.47 -1.73
C GLN A 61 -14.46 -12.26 -1.08
N ALA A 62 -14.22 -11.07 -0.52
CA ALA A 62 -12.98 -10.76 0.17
C ALA A 62 -12.76 -11.68 1.38
N CYS A 63 -13.80 -11.96 2.17
CA CYS A 63 -13.76 -12.95 3.25
C CYS A 63 -13.33 -14.34 2.76
N LYS A 64 -13.94 -14.84 1.69
CA LYS A 64 -13.59 -16.15 1.10
C LYS A 64 -12.15 -16.17 0.58
N ALA A 65 -11.70 -15.11 -0.07
CA ALA A 65 -10.33 -14.99 -0.55
C ALA A 65 -9.31 -14.95 0.60
N VAL A 66 -9.63 -14.27 1.71
CA VAL A 66 -8.83 -14.29 2.95
C VAL A 66 -8.73 -15.69 3.53
N ASP A 67 -9.84 -16.41 3.63
CA ASP A 67 -9.84 -17.78 4.17
C ASP A 67 -9.03 -18.74 3.28
N GLY A 68 -9.15 -18.61 1.95
CA GLY A 68 -8.36 -19.36 0.98
C GLY A 68 -6.86 -19.03 1.00
N ALA A 69 -6.51 -17.75 1.16
CA ALA A 69 -5.12 -17.31 1.28
C ALA A 69 -4.50 -17.78 2.61
N ALA A 70 -5.27 -17.74 3.71
CA ALA A 70 -4.85 -18.25 5.00
C ALA A 70 -4.58 -19.76 4.95
N ALA A 71 -5.45 -20.53 4.30
CA ALA A 71 -5.23 -21.96 4.10
C ALA A 71 -3.96 -22.25 3.26
N ALA A 72 -3.74 -21.49 2.19
CA ALA A 72 -2.56 -21.64 1.34
C ALA A 72 -1.24 -21.35 2.08
N LEU A 73 -1.26 -20.36 2.98
CA LEU A 73 -0.11 -20.01 3.83
C LEU A 73 -0.05 -20.84 5.12
N SER A 74 -0.87 -21.89 5.25
CA SER A 74 -0.93 -22.76 6.43
C SER A 74 -1.14 -21.97 7.74
N LEU A 75 -1.90 -20.89 7.67
CA LEU A 75 -2.30 -20.09 8.83
C LEU A 75 -3.42 -20.80 9.57
N ARG A 76 -3.30 -20.91 10.89
CA ARG A 76 -4.34 -21.50 11.74
C ARG A 76 -5.40 -20.45 12.04
N SER A 77 -6.65 -20.68 11.65
CA SER A 77 -7.77 -19.82 12.03
C SER A 77 -8.04 -19.93 13.53
N GLU A 78 -8.00 -18.81 14.25
CA GLU A 78 -8.36 -18.74 15.68
C GLU A 78 -9.80 -18.27 15.87
N THR A 79 -10.19 -17.19 15.20
CA THR A 79 -11.52 -16.59 15.36
C THR A 79 -11.92 -15.86 14.10
N ALA A 80 -13.16 -16.05 13.67
CA ALA A 80 -13.76 -15.29 12.59
C ALA A 80 -15.05 -14.65 13.11
N THR A 81 -15.11 -13.33 13.02
CA THR A 81 -16.30 -12.52 13.31
C THR A 81 -16.72 -11.85 12.02
N GLU A 82 -17.99 -11.94 11.67
CA GLU A 82 -18.56 -11.34 10.47
C GLU A 82 -19.83 -10.61 10.84
N ASP A 83 -19.77 -9.29 10.73
CA ASP A 83 -20.89 -8.38 10.77
C ASP A 83 -21.20 -7.99 9.31
N GLY A 84 -22.48 -7.78 8.96
CA GLY A 84 -22.86 -7.52 7.54
C GLY A 84 -22.12 -6.36 6.85
N LEU A 85 -21.50 -5.47 7.63
CA LEU A 85 -20.67 -4.35 7.18
C LEU A 85 -19.16 -4.54 7.40
N GLN A 86 -18.75 -5.38 8.35
CA GLN A 86 -17.35 -5.53 8.78
C GLN A 86 -17.03 -6.98 9.10
N SER A 87 -15.85 -7.45 8.73
CA SER A 87 -15.39 -8.76 9.19
C SER A 87 -14.02 -8.64 9.85
N LYS A 88 -13.82 -9.39 10.93
CA LYS A 88 -12.54 -9.52 11.61
C LYS A 88 -12.16 -10.98 11.65
N ARG A 89 -10.99 -11.30 11.09
CA ARG A 89 -10.44 -12.65 11.07
C ARG A 89 -9.09 -12.65 11.80
N LEU A 90 -8.95 -13.58 12.72
CA LEU A 90 -7.75 -13.78 13.54
C LEU A 90 -7.14 -15.12 13.15
N PHE A 91 -5.87 -15.07 12.77
CA PHE A 91 -5.09 -16.26 12.44
C PHE A 91 -3.80 -16.31 13.24
N ARG A 92 -3.20 -17.50 13.31
CA ARG A 92 -1.88 -17.73 13.88
C ARG A 92 -0.95 -18.36 12.87
N MET A 93 0.22 -17.76 12.72
CA MET A 93 1.32 -18.31 11.92
C MET A 93 2.05 -19.42 12.66
N ALA A 94 2.78 -20.26 11.93
CA ALA A 94 3.63 -21.32 12.50
C ALA A 94 4.72 -20.77 13.44
N ASN A 95 5.21 -19.55 13.20
CA ASN A 95 6.18 -18.87 14.07
C ASN A 95 5.56 -18.28 15.36
N GLY A 96 4.27 -18.54 15.62
CA GLY A 96 3.55 -18.04 16.80
C GLY A 96 3.05 -16.59 16.70
N LYS A 97 3.37 -15.85 15.62
CA LYS A 97 2.84 -14.50 15.40
C LYS A 97 1.33 -14.54 15.13
N ARG A 98 0.61 -13.59 15.72
CA ARG A 98 -0.82 -13.38 15.47
C ARG A 98 -1.02 -12.52 14.22
N VAL A 99 -1.91 -12.93 13.34
CA VAL A 99 -2.32 -12.18 12.15
C VAL A 99 -3.74 -11.69 12.39
N THR A 100 -3.93 -10.38 12.35
CA THR A 100 -5.25 -9.76 12.42
C THR A 100 -5.58 -9.21 11.06
N VAL A 101 -6.66 -9.71 10.46
CA VAL A 101 -7.24 -9.20 9.22
C VAL A 101 -8.56 -8.54 9.55
N LYS A 102 -8.72 -7.28 9.16
CA LYS A 102 -9.97 -6.53 9.26
C LYS A 102 -10.45 -6.24 7.85
N LEU A 103 -11.71 -6.47 7.58
CA LEU A 103 -12.37 -6.13 6.34
C LEU A 103 -13.51 -5.17 6.67
N ASN A 104 -13.62 -4.10 5.91
CA ASN A 104 -14.68 -3.11 6.05
C ASN A 104 -15.29 -2.84 4.68
N ARG A 105 -16.61 -2.98 4.58
CA ARG A 105 -17.34 -2.68 3.34
C ARG A 105 -17.31 -1.17 3.11
N VAL A 106 -16.75 -0.75 1.98
CA VAL A 106 -16.77 0.65 1.55
C VAL A 106 -17.96 0.89 0.60
N THR A 107 -18.14 -0.02 -0.35
CA THR A 107 -19.28 -0.09 -1.27
C THR A 107 -19.70 -1.56 -1.43
N ASP A 108 -20.74 -1.85 -2.21
CA ASP A 108 -21.16 -3.23 -2.45
C ASP A 108 -20.12 -4.07 -3.23
N HIS A 109 -19.23 -3.40 -3.96
CA HIS A 109 -18.18 -4.02 -4.78
C HIS A 109 -16.76 -3.65 -4.34
N THR A 110 -16.60 -2.85 -3.27
CA THR A 110 -15.30 -2.40 -2.79
C THR A 110 -15.18 -2.62 -1.29
N THR A 111 -14.10 -3.30 -0.89
CA THR A 111 -13.83 -3.64 0.51
C THR A 111 -12.44 -3.13 0.89
N ALA A 112 -12.36 -2.38 1.99
CA ALA A 112 -11.08 -2.02 2.58
C ALA A 112 -10.58 -3.16 3.47
N ILE A 113 -9.33 -3.55 3.31
CA ILE A 113 -8.68 -4.59 4.10
C ILE A 113 -7.52 -3.99 4.90
N GLY A 114 -7.43 -4.36 6.18
CA GLY A 114 -6.33 -4.03 7.08
C GLY A 114 -5.68 -5.31 7.59
N ILE A 115 -4.38 -5.47 7.35
CA ILE A 115 -3.59 -6.66 7.73
C ILE A 115 -2.49 -6.23 8.69
N ARG A 116 -2.53 -6.75 9.93
CA ARG A 116 -1.51 -6.54 10.94
C ARG A 116 -0.95 -7.87 11.42
N ILE A 117 0.37 -8.01 11.38
CA ILE A 117 1.07 -9.22 11.81
C ILE A 117 1.92 -8.90 13.05
N GLY A 118 1.62 -9.58 14.15
CA GLY A 118 2.27 -9.37 15.44
C GLY A 118 1.95 -8.02 16.08
N THR A 119 2.75 -7.66 17.08
CA THR A 119 2.64 -6.39 17.81
C THR A 119 3.26 -5.22 17.06
N PHE A 120 4.40 -5.44 16.40
CA PHE A 120 5.15 -4.39 15.69
C PHE A 120 4.77 -4.22 14.22
N GLY A 121 4.10 -5.20 13.61
CA GLY A 121 3.83 -5.22 12.17
C GLY A 121 4.96 -5.91 11.39
N ASP A 122 4.60 -6.61 10.32
CA ASP A 122 5.54 -7.29 9.43
C ASP A 122 5.11 -7.02 7.98
N GLN A 123 5.75 -6.03 7.35
CA GLN A 123 5.33 -5.55 6.03
C GLN A 123 5.43 -6.63 4.96
N SER A 124 6.51 -7.41 4.98
CA SER A 124 6.76 -8.46 3.99
C SER A 124 5.71 -9.56 4.08
N ALA A 125 5.47 -10.09 5.29
CA ALA A 125 4.45 -11.12 5.48
C ALA A 125 3.03 -10.59 5.20
N SER A 126 2.74 -9.32 5.52
CA SER A 126 1.45 -8.70 5.18
C SER A 126 1.26 -8.56 3.67
N GLN A 127 2.30 -8.18 2.92
CA GLN A 127 2.26 -8.09 1.46
C GLN A 127 2.11 -9.47 0.81
N GLN A 128 2.76 -10.50 1.34
CA GLN A 128 2.59 -11.87 0.86
C GLN A 128 1.15 -12.35 1.03
N LEU A 129 0.55 -12.12 2.21
CA LEU A 129 -0.84 -12.46 2.45
C LEU A 129 -1.78 -11.69 1.50
N LEU A 130 -1.56 -10.38 1.32
CA LEU A 130 -2.33 -9.57 0.38
C LEU A 130 -2.25 -10.11 -1.05
N THR A 131 -1.05 -10.48 -1.50
CA THR A 131 -0.83 -11.03 -2.84
C THR A 131 -1.61 -12.34 -3.03
N GLU A 132 -1.60 -13.21 -2.02
CA GLU A 132 -2.37 -14.46 -2.06
C GLU A 132 -3.88 -14.23 -2.02
N ILE A 133 -4.35 -13.17 -1.35
CA ILE A 133 -5.75 -12.76 -1.37
C ILE A 133 -6.13 -12.27 -2.77
N GLN A 134 -5.34 -11.37 -3.35
CA GLN A 134 -5.61 -10.81 -4.69
C GLN A 134 -5.66 -11.87 -5.78
N LYS A 135 -4.84 -12.93 -5.69
CA LYS A 135 -4.89 -14.07 -6.61
C LYS A 135 -6.19 -14.88 -6.55
N ARG A 136 -7.00 -14.71 -5.51
CA ARG A 136 -8.21 -15.49 -5.21
C ARG A 136 -9.50 -14.65 -5.27
N LEU A 137 -9.39 -13.38 -5.65
CA LEU A 137 -10.51 -12.52 -5.99
C LEU A 137 -10.89 -12.71 -7.46
#